data_AF-D9WHM7-F1
#
_entry.id   AF-D9WHM7-F1
#
_cell.length_a   1.000
_cell.length_b   1.000
_cell.length_c   1.000
_cell.angle_alpha   90.00
_cell.angle_beta   90.00
_cell.angle_gamma   90.00
#
_symmetry.space_group_name_H-M   'P 1'
#
loop_
_entity.id
_entity.type
_entity.pdbx_description
1 polymer ?
#
loop_
_entity_poly.entity_id
_entity_poly.type
_entity_poly.pdbx_seq_one_letter_code
_entity_poly.pdbx_strand_id
1 'polypeptide(L)'
;MADISPLAALPAITGAGAVMLGLTTAVFVPMGGVTAADWGGVALLGAGLTAPVFLISHELILRKGPLYTSAVALVVPFLIRLGEWALGWAGAPGPLVLVLIVACSAGVWLTVGGPRRAQPPATGPGTTDDTGEGAGVPQIRGTS
;
A
#
# COMPACT_ATOMS: atom_id res chain seq x y z
N MET A 1 -21.31 9.88 15.96
CA MET A 1 -20.52 8.66 15.70
C MET A 1 -19.44 9.07 14.73
N ALA A 2 -18.17 8.80 15.03
CA ALA A 2 -17.06 9.33 14.23
C ALA A 2 -17.11 8.74 12.81
N ASP A 3 -17.29 9.59 11.82
CA ASP A 3 -17.10 9.27 10.40
C ASP A 3 -15.61 9.04 10.16
N ILE A 4 -15.13 7.85 10.53
CA ILE A 4 -13.78 7.42 10.25
C ILE A 4 -13.70 7.14 8.76
N SER A 5 -12.86 7.89 8.05
CA SER A 5 -12.55 7.63 6.65
C SER A 5 -12.30 6.12 6.43
N PRO A 6 -12.88 5.48 5.41
CA PRO A 6 -12.68 4.04 5.14
C PRO A 6 -11.21 3.64 5.08
N LEU A 7 -10.34 4.55 4.66
CA LEU A 7 -8.89 4.37 4.64
C LEU A 7 -8.26 4.31 6.04
N ALA A 8 -8.81 5.02 7.02
CA ALA A 8 -8.39 4.97 8.41
C ALA A 8 -8.96 3.76 9.18
N ALA A 9 -10.04 3.15 8.69
CA ALA A 9 -10.62 1.95 9.29
C ALA A 9 -9.87 0.65 8.89
N LEU A 10 -9.19 0.64 7.73
CA LEU A 10 -8.51 -0.56 7.20
C LEU A 10 -7.44 -1.14 8.14
N PRO A 11 -6.53 -0.36 8.76
CA PRO A 11 -5.56 -0.89 9.72
C PRO A 11 -6.23 -1.50 10.95
N ALA A 12 -7.30 -0.85 11.45
CA ALA A 12 -8.04 -1.33 12.60
C ALA A 12 -8.77 -2.65 12.30
N ILE A 13 -9.39 -2.78 11.12
CA ILE A 13 -10.06 -4.00 10.68
C ILE A 13 -9.06 -5.13 10.46
N THR A 14 -7.90 -4.83 9.85
CA THR A 14 -6.86 -5.83 9.60
C THR A 14 -6.24 -6.32 10.91
N GLY A 15 -5.99 -5.40 11.86
CA GLY A 15 -5.53 -5.73 13.20
C GLY A 15 -6.54 -6.56 13.97
N ALA A 16 -7.82 -6.19 13.95
CA ALA A 16 -8.90 -6.96 14.57
C ALA A 16 -9.03 -8.36 13.94
N GLY A 17 -8.93 -8.47 12.61
CA GLY A 17 -8.93 -9.74 11.90
C GLY A 17 -7.74 -10.62 12.28
N ALA A 18 -6.54 -10.07 12.38
CA ALA A 18 -5.35 -10.79 12.83
C ALA A 18 -5.47 -11.28 14.28
N VAL A 19 -6.04 -10.47 15.18
CA VAL A 19 -6.32 -10.86 16.57
C VAL A 19 -7.37 -11.98 16.63
N MET A 20 -8.43 -11.87 15.84
CA MET A 20 -9.48 -12.90 15.78
C MET A 20 -8.94 -14.22 15.21
N LEU A 21 -8.12 -14.16 14.16
CA LEU A 21 -7.40 -15.31 13.61
C LEU A 21 -6.43 -15.91 14.64
N GLY A 22 -5.67 -15.08 15.35
CA GLY A 22 -4.80 -15.52 16.43
C GLY A 22 -5.57 -16.26 17.54
N LEU A 23 -6.68 -15.69 18.00
CA LEU A 23 -7.54 -16.31 19.02
C LEU A 23 -8.16 -17.62 18.53
N THR A 24 -8.66 -17.66 17.31
CA THR A 24 -9.22 -18.90 16.74
C THR A 24 -8.14 -19.96 16.58
N THR A 25 -6.93 -19.62 16.12
CA THR A 25 -5.83 -20.58 16.08
C THR A 25 -5.44 -21.09 17.47
N ALA A 26 -5.38 -20.22 18.48
CA ALA A 26 -5.05 -20.64 19.85
C ALA A 26 -6.09 -21.60 20.46
N VAL A 27 -7.37 -21.48 20.06
CA VAL A 27 -8.46 -22.34 20.56
C VAL A 27 -8.56 -23.66 19.79
N PHE A 28 -8.37 -23.64 18.47
CA PHE A 28 -8.66 -24.78 17.59
C PHE A 28 -7.43 -25.54 17.11
N VAL A 29 -6.23 -24.97 17.23
CA VAL A 29 -4.98 -25.62 16.79
C VAL A 29 -4.27 -26.22 18.00
N PRO A 30 -4.03 -27.54 18.03
CA PRO A 30 -3.25 -28.15 19.09
C PRO A 30 -1.78 -27.68 19.00
N MET A 31 -1.39 -26.77 19.89
CA MET A 31 -0.05 -26.17 19.96
C MET A 31 0.97 -27.04 20.72
N GLY A 32 0.61 -28.29 21.07
CA GLY A 32 1.35 -29.16 21.99
C GLY A 32 2.75 -29.61 21.55
N GLY A 33 3.26 -29.16 20.40
CA GLY A 33 4.59 -29.46 19.89
C GLY A 33 5.43 -28.23 19.52
N VAL A 34 4.94 -27.01 19.77
CA VAL A 34 5.66 -25.77 19.41
C VAL A 34 6.64 -25.42 20.51
N THR A 35 7.93 -25.42 20.19
CA THR A 35 8.99 -25.09 21.13
C THR A 35 9.18 -23.57 21.28
N ALA A 36 9.88 -23.14 22.33
CA ALA A 36 10.27 -21.73 22.47
C ALA A 36 11.18 -21.25 21.33
N ALA A 37 11.97 -22.16 20.72
CA ALA A 37 12.79 -21.86 19.56
C ALA A 37 11.94 -21.59 18.32
N ASP A 38 10.84 -22.31 18.13
CA ASP A 38 9.90 -22.09 17.02
C ASP A 38 9.23 -20.72 17.15
N TRP A 39 8.82 -20.34 18.37
CA TRP A 39 8.31 -19.00 18.65
C TRP A 39 9.36 -17.91 18.40
N GLY A 40 10.61 -18.15 18.79
CA GLY A 40 11.73 -17.27 18.46
C GLY A 40 11.93 -17.13 16.95
N GLY A 41 11.83 -18.23 16.20
CA GLY A 41 11.88 -18.24 14.74
C GLY A 41 10.74 -17.45 14.10
N VAL A 42 9.51 -17.61 14.59
CA VAL A 42 8.35 -16.83 14.13
C VAL A 42 8.55 -15.34 14.41
N ALA A 43 9.03 -14.97 15.60
CA ALA A 43 9.32 -13.58 15.95
C ALA A 43 10.43 -13.00 15.05
N LEU A 44 11.48 -13.78 14.79
CA LEU A 44 12.58 -13.37 13.91
C LEU A 44 12.12 -13.20 12.46
N LEU A 45 11.30 -14.11 11.94
CA LEU A 45 10.70 -13.99 10.61
C LEU A 45 9.77 -12.78 10.53
N GLY A 46 8.94 -12.57 11.55
CA GLY A 46 8.04 -11.42 11.63
C GLY A 46 8.80 -10.09 11.66
N ALA A 47 9.78 -9.96 12.55
CA ALA A 47 10.54 -8.73 12.73
C ALA A 47 11.58 -8.50 11.61
N GLY A 48 12.25 -9.56 11.16
CA GLY A 48 13.33 -9.49 10.18
C GLY A 48 12.85 -9.46 8.73
N LEU A 49 11.64 -9.95 8.44
CA LEU A 49 11.12 -10.02 7.08
C LEU A 49 9.81 -9.24 6.94
N THR A 50 8.79 -9.57 7.73
CA THR A 50 7.44 -9.03 7.54
C THR A 50 7.36 -7.52 7.83
N ALA A 51 7.96 -7.04 8.93
CA ALA A 51 7.97 -5.62 9.27
C ALA A 51 8.73 -4.75 8.24
N PRO A 52 9.95 -5.12 7.79
CA PRO A 52 10.64 -4.41 6.72
C PRO A 52 9.85 -4.40 5.41
N VAL A 53 9.28 -5.54 5.01
CA VAL A 53 8.45 -5.63 3.79
C VAL A 53 7.24 -4.69 3.88
N PHE A 54 6.60 -4.60 5.04
CA PHE A 54 5.51 -3.66 5.25
C PHE A 54 5.96 -2.20 5.12
N LEU A 55 7.08 -1.81 5.76
CA LEU A 55 7.60 -0.44 5.66
C LEU A 55 7.96 -0.08 4.21
N ILE A 56 8.62 -0.98 3.50
CA ILE A 56 8.97 -0.78 2.09
C ILE A 56 7.71 -0.65 1.24
N SER A 57 6.71 -1.51 1.46
CA SER A 57 5.44 -1.47 0.73
C SER A 57 4.67 -0.17 1.02
N HIS A 58 4.63 0.26 2.28
CA HIS A 58 4.03 1.52 2.68
C HIS A 58 4.70 2.71 1.99
N GLU A 59 6.03 2.75 2.00
CA GLU A 59 6.79 3.83 1.37
C GLU A 59 6.64 3.82 -0.17
N LEU A 60 6.57 2.64 -0.78
CA LEU A 60 6.29 2.48 -2.20
C LEU A 60 4.89 2.97 -2.58
N ILE A 61 3.89 2.70 -1.75
CA ILE A 61 2.52 3.20 -1.96
C ILE A 61 2.53 4.73 -1.91
N LEU A 62 3.19 5.33 -0.92
CA LEU A 62 3.26 6.78 -0.80
C LEU A 62 3.98 7.44 -2.00
N ARG A 63 5.10 6.86 -2.45
CA ARG A 63 5.93 7.47 -3.51
C ARG A 63 5.44 7.18 -4.93
N LYS A 64 4.93 5.97 -5.17
CA LYS A 64 4.63 5.47 -6.52
C LYS A 64 3.16 5.09 -6.74
N GLY A 65 2.38 5.01 -5.66
CA GLY A 65 0.95 4.69 -5.68
C GLY A 65 0.65 3.21 -5.45
N PRO A 66 -0.60 2.88 -5.09
CA PRO A 66 -1.03 1.52 -4.76
C PRO A 66 -1.01 0.56 -5.95
N LEU A 67 -1.24 1.05 -7.17
CA LEU A 67 -1.21 0.22 -8.39
C LEU A 67 0.20 -0.31 -8.69
N TYR A 68 1.23 0.54 -8.54
CA TYR A 68 2.63 0.13 -8.70
C TYR A 68 2.99 -0.96 -7.69
N THR A 69 2.64 -0.75 -6.43
CA THR A 69 2.99 -1.67 -5.35
C THR A 69 2.29 -3.02 -5.53
N SER A 70 1.04 -3.02 -5.99
CA SER A 70 0.29 -4.24 -6.32
C SER A 70 0.93 -5.00 -7.49
N ALA A 71 1.38 -4.30 -8.53
CA ALA A 71 2.08 -4.92 -9.65
C ALA A 71 3.41 -5.57 -9.22
N VAL A 72 4.17 -4.91 -8.32
CA VAL A 72 5.40 -5.50 -7.75
C VAL A 72 5.09 -6.73 -6.90
N ALA A 73 4.03 -6.71 -6.09
CA ALA A 73 3.64 -7.85 -5.26
C ALA A 73 3.31 -9.10 -6.09
N LEU A 74 2.75 -8.94 -7.29
CA LEU A 74 2.45 -10.05 -8.20
C LEU A 74 3.71 -10.75 -8.74
N VAL A 75 4.86 -10.06 -8.79
CA VAL A 75 6.12 -10.64 -9.25
C VAL A 75 6.77 -11.55 -8.18
N VAL A 76 6.52 -11.27 -6.90
CA VAL A 76 7.12 -11.98 -5.76
C VAL A 76 6.99 -13.52 -5.83
N PRO A 77 5.80 -14.12 -6.02
CA PRO A 77 5.68 -15.59 -6.08
C PRO A 77 6.52 -16.22 -7.19
N PHE A 78 6.70 -15.51 -8.31
CA PHE A 78 7.54 -16.00 -9.40
C PHE A 78 9.04 -15.92 -9.09
N LEU A 79 9.48 -14.85 -8.40
CA LEU A 79 10.87 -14.73 -7.93
C LEU A 79 11.20 -15.82 -6.91
N ILE A 80 10.27 -16.12 -5.99
CA ILE A 80 10.42 -17.22 -5.03
C ILE A 80 10.60 -18.54 -5.78
N ARG A 81 9.70 -18.84 -6.74
CA ARG A 81 9.78 -20.06 -7.56
C ARG A 81 11.10 -20.18 -8.32
N LEU A 82 11.58 -19.08 -8.88
CA LEU A 82 12.85 -19.04 -9.61
C LEU A 82 14.05 -19.22 -8.66
N GLY A 83 13.98 -18.64 -7.46
CA GLY A 83 14.95 -18.83 -6.38
C GLY A 83 15.03 -20.28 -5.94
N GLU A 84 13.89 -20.92 -5.67
CA GLU A 84 13.84 -22.35 -5.31
C GLU A 84 14.51 -23.24 -6.36
N TRP A 85 14.28 -22.95 -7.65
CA TRP A 85 14.97 -23.67 -8.73
C TRP A 85 16.48 -23.39 -8.73
N ALA A 86 16.90 -22.13 -8.59
CA ALA A 86 18.31 -21.74 -8.56
C ALA A 86 19.07 -22.32 -7.36
N LEU A 87 18.40 -22.47 -6.21
CA LEU A 87 18.93 -23.14 -5.02
C LEU A 87 18.85 -24.68 -5.09
N GLY A 88 18.29 -25.24 -6.16
CA GLY A 88 18.16 -26.69 -6.36
C GLY A 88 17.10 -27.35 -5.48
N TRP A 89 16.26 -26.58 -4.81
CA TRP A 89 15.19 -27.07 -3.93
C TRP A 89 13.95 -27.53 -4.71
N ALA A 90 13.90 -27.21 -6.01
CA ALA A 90 12.82 -27.61 -6.87
C ALA A 90 13.25 -27.83 -8.33
N GLY A 91 12.47 -28.62 -9.06
CA GLY A 91 12.66 -28.83 -10.49
C GLY A 91 12.47 -27.55 -11.32
N ALA A 92 12.94 -27.57 -12.56
CA ALA A 92 12.88 -26.44 -13.48
C ALA A 92 11.46 -25.84 -13.59
N PRO A 93 11.33 -24.50 -13.66
CA PRO A 93 10.04 -23.86 -13.84
C PRO A 93 9.41 -24.32 -15.17
N GLY A 94 8.15 -24.76 -15.10
CA GLY A 94 7.43 -25.20 -16.29
C GLY A 94 7.21 -24.06 -17.29
N PRO A 95 6.95 -24.38 -18.57
CA PRO A 95 6.78 -23.38 -19.63
C PRO A 95 5.66 -22.36 -19.34
N LEU A 96 4.58 -22.78 -18.68
CA LEU A 96 3.51 -21.88 -18.22
C LEU A 96 4.01 -20.83 -17.22
N VAL A 97 4.88 -21.22 -16.28
CA VAL A 97 5.46 -20.31 -15.28
C VAL A 97 6.34 -19.26 -15.96
N LEU A 98 7.12 -19.67 -16.96
CA LEU A 98 7.93 -18.74 -17.76
C LEU A 98 7.06 -17.73 -18.52
N VAL A 99 5.95 -18.16 -19.12
CA VAL A 99 5.00 -17.24 -19.79
C VAL A 99 4.39 -16.26 -18.80
N LEU A 100 3.98 -16.74 -17.62
CA LEU A 100 3.43 -15.88 -16.58
C LEU A 100 4.47 -14.88 -16.04
N ILE A 101 5.74 -15.29 -15.89
CA ILE A 101 6.85 -14.39 -15.53
C ILE A 101 6.99 -13.27 -16.55
N VAL A 102 7.01 -13.60 -17.84
CA VAL A 102 7.14 -12.62 -18.93
C VAL A 102 5.93 -11.68 -18.95
N ALA A 103 4.71 -12.21 -18.83
CA ALA A 103 3.49 -11.42 -18.77
C ALA A 103 3.45 -10.49 -17.54
N CYS A 104 3.88 -10.97 -16.37
CA CYS A 104 3.96 -10.17 -15.15
C CYS A 104 5.01 -9.06 -15.28
N SER A 105 6.17 -9.39 -15.85
CA SER A 105 7.26 -8.44 -16.12
C SER A 105 6.82 -7.36 -17.12
N ALA A 106 6.05 -7.73 -18.15
CA ALA A 106 5.43 -6.79 -19.09
C ALA A 106 4.40 -5.89 -18.40
N GLY A 107 3.56 -6.45 -17.51
CA GLY A 107 2.61 -5.67 -16.71
C GLY A 107 3.30 -4.64 -15.80
N VAL A 108 4.41 -5.02 -15.15
CA VAL A 108 5.24 -4.08 -14.40
C VAL A 108 5.84 -3.04 -15.33
N TRP A 109 6.45 -3.42 -16.45
CA TRP A 109 7.02 -2.46 -17.41
C TRP A 109 5.99 -1.42 -17.89
N LEU A 110 4.75 -1.83 -18.17
CA LEU A 110 3.68 -0.92 -18.59
C LEU A 110 3.24 0.04 -17.48
N THR A 111 3.26 -0.39 -16.21
CA THR A 111 2.93 0.47 -15.06
C THR A 111 4.06 1.39 -14.63
N VAL A 112 5.32 1.02 -14.92
CA VAL A 112 6.51 1.82 -14.58
C VAL A 112 6.94 2.77 -15.71
N GLY A 113 6.82 2.33 -16.97
CA GLY A 113 7.32 3.04 -18.16
C GLY A 113 6.31 3.96 -18.85
N GLY A 114 5.05 3.98 -18.41
CA GLY A 114 4.05 4.89 -18.96
C GLY A 114 4.40 6.35 -18.63
N PRO A 115 4.43 7.28 -19.61
CA PRO A 115 4.63 8.69 -19.35
C PRO A 115 3.51 9.16 -18.41
N ARG A 116 3.86 9.34 -17.14
CA ARG A 116 2.97 9.90 -16.13
C ARG A 116 2.65 11.31 -16.61
N ARG A 117 1.50 11.48 -17.26
CA ARG A 117 0.96 12.80 -17.57
C ARG A 117 0.78 13.45 -16.21
N ALA A 118 1.67 14.36 -15.87
CA ALA A 118 1.53 15.18 -14.68
C ALA A 118 0.16 15.85 -14.81
N GLN A 119 -0.81 15.38 -14.02
CA GLN A 119 -2.07 16.09 -13.85
C GLN A 119 -1.65 17.41 -13.19
N PRO A 120 -1.77 18.57 -13.88
CA PRO A 120 -1.54 19.84 -13.21
C PRO A 120 -2.51 19.90 -12.04
N PRO A 121 -2.09 20.43 -10.87
CA PRO A 121 -3.02 20.69 -9.79
C PRO A 121 -4.18 21.49 -10.37
N ALA A 122 -5.41 21.06 -10.09
CA ALA A 122 -6.59 21.82 -10.46
C ALA A 122 -6.50 23.16 -9.74
N THR A 123 -6.01 24.19 -10.44
CA THR A 123 -6.17 25.57 -10.03
C THR A 123 -7.67 25.83 -10.05
N GLY A 124 -8.31 25.70 -8.90
CA GLY A 124 -9.70 26.11 -8.74
C GLY A 124 -9.84 27.57 -9.14
N PRO A 125 -10.89 27.95 -9.88
CA PRO A 125 -11.10 29.33 -10.28
C PRO A 125 -11.59 30.15 -9.10
N GLY A 126 -10.90 31.26 -8.84
CA GLY A 126 -11.49 32.47 -8.29
C GLY A 126 -11.73 32.49 -6.77
N THR A 127 -10.84 33.17 -6.06
CA THR A 127 -11.30 34.21 -5.13
C THR A 127 -10.38 35.40 -5.37
N THR A 128 -10.89 36.32 -6.17
CA THR A 128 -10.44 37.70 -6.23
C THR A 128 -10.42 38.26 -4.81
N ASP A 129 -9.27 38.80 -4.43
CA ASP A 129 -9.17 39.82 -3.40
C ASP A 129 -10.24 40.88 -3.65
N ASP A 130 -11.22 40.95 -2.74
CA ASP A 130 -12.01 42.15 -2.48
C ASP A 130 -12.37 42.14 -0.99
N THR A 131 -11.33 42.26 -0.16
CA THR A 131 -11.51 42.67 1.24
C THR A 131 -11.58 44.20 1.28
N GLY A 132 -12.69 44.72 0.79
CA GLY A 132 -13.08 46.13 0.96
C GLY A 132 -14.09 46.25 2.08
N GLU A 133 -13.65 46.19 3.34
CA GLU A 133 -14.49 46.56 4.49
C GLU A 133 -13.70 47.44 5.45
N GLY A 134 -13.68 48.73 5.13
CA GLY A 134 -13.10 49.80 5.94
C GLY A 134 -14.00 51.04 5.89
N ALA A 135 -14.87 51.14 6.90
CA ALA A 135 -15.57 52.32 7.43
C ALA A 135 -15.46 53.69 6.71
N GLY A 136 -16.61 54.33 6.44
CA GLY A 136 -16.69 55.80 6.45
C GLY A 136 -17.80 56.49 5.64
N VAL A 137 -18.90 56.86 6.33
CA VAL A 137 -19.70 58.10 6.16
C VAL A 137 -20.54 58.31 4.87
N PRO A 138 -21.87 58.54 4.97
CA PRO A 138 -22.65 59.11 3.87
C PRO A 138 -22.48 60.63 3.84
N GLN A 139 -21.84 61.17 2.80
CA GLN A 139 -21.81 62.61 2.51
C GLN A 139 -22.86 62.95 1.45
N ILE A 140 -23.92 63.61 1.89
CA ILE A 140 -24.87 64.35 1.07
C ILE A 140 -24.16 65.61 0.54
N ARG A 141 -24.09 65.79 -0.78
CA ARG A 141 -23.96 67.13 -1.39
C ARG A 141 -24.36 67.13 -2.86
N GLY A 142 -25.36 67.96 -3.19
CA GLY A 142 -25.79 68.19 -4.57
C GLY A 142 -24.85 69.08 -5.37
N THR A 143 -25.06 69.13 -6.69
CA THR A 143 -25.09 70.30 -7.58
C THR A 143 -24.99 69.82 -9.03
N SER A 144 -26.06 70.00 -9.81
CA SER A 144 -26.11 70.80 -11.04
C SER A 144 -27.53 70.74 -11.60
#